data_AF-A0A1V2QJ06-F1
#
_entry.id   AF-A0A1V2QJ06-F1
#
_cell.length_a   1.000
_cell.length_b   1.000
_cell.length_c   1.000
_cell.angle_alpha   90.00
_cell.angle_beta   90.00
_cell.angle_gamma   90.00
#
_symmetry.space_group_name_H-M   'P 1'
#
loop_
_entity.id
_entity.type
_entity.pdbx_description
1 polymer ?
#
loop_
_entity_poly.entity_id
_entity_poly.type
_entity_poly.pdbx_seq_one_letter_code
_entity_poly.pdbx_strand_id
1 'polypeptide(L)'
;MLDASRYEIVECASRINVFYAAVRTKETGEVWALVVLVQRGRGQYNFGYKDMSESMGPVQADAPAKVLDVLTSTDSEYALAWRQRCRDNLAKSAAARNRQRSVTAGVVIQVATPIPFKNGRSVSRFKCVERGGRKIRWQALPDDDAVFYCNLGAHWARRYTWKIVQTEPPQASGLPAASETS
;
A
#
# COMPACT_ATOMS: atom_id res chain seq x y z
N MET A 1 -10.75 29.81 -3.13
CA MET A 1 -11.72 29.03 -2.32
C MET A 1 -12.89 28.71 -3.23
N LEU A 2 -13.26 27.43 -3.37
CA LEU A 2 -14.40 27.05 -4.20
C LEU A 2 -15.69 27.62 -3.59
N ASP A 3 -16.46 28.29 -4.42
CA ASP A 3 -17.75 28.85 -4.04
C ASP A 3 -18.81 27.76 -4.02
N ALA A 4 -19.38 27.47 -2.85
CA ALA A 4 -20.37 26.41 -2.66
C ALA A 4 -21.66 26.64 -3.46
N SER A 5 -21.93 27.88 -3.90
CA SER A 5 -23.05 28.14 -4.82
C SER A 5 -22.81 27.55 -6.21
N ARG A 6 -21.53 27.39 -6.62
CA ARG A 6 -21.12 26.95 -7.96
C ARG A 6 -20.59 25.53 -8.03
N TYR A 7 -19.99 25.04 -6.94
CA TYR A 7 -19.30 23.75 -6.92
C TYR A 7 -19.84 22.81 -5.85
N GLU A 8 -19.80 21.51 -6.13
CA GLU A 8 -20.19 20.43 -5.23
C GLU A 8 -19.12 19.34 -5.23
N ILE A 9 -18.74 18.82 -4.05
CA ILE A 9 -17.86 17.64 -3.96
C ILE A 9 -18.72 16.39 -4.07
N VAL A 10 -18.49 15.60 -5.13
CA VAL A 10 -19.21 14.35 -5.39
C VAL A 10 -18.56 13.19 -4.65
N GLU A 11 -17.23 13.10 -4.73
CA GLU A 11 -16.42 12.08 -4.08
C GLU A 11 -15.11 12.68 -3.60
N CYS A 12 -14.57 12.19 -2.48
CA CYS A 12 -13.29 12.65 -1.99
C CYS A 12 -12.52 11.60 -1.20
N ALA A 13 -11.21 11.82 -1.10
CA ALA A 13 -10.33 11.00 -0.29
C ALA A 13 -9.03 11.72 0.03
N SER A 14 -8.48 11.43 1.21
CA SER A 14 -7.15 11.87 1.60
C SER A 14 -6.13 10.74 1.47
N ARG A 15 -4.96 11.04 0.91
CA ARG A 15 -3.79 10.17 0.84
C ARG A 15 -2.57 10.91 1.38
N ILE A 16 -2.12 10.51 2.57
CA ILE A 16 -0.97 11.12 3.26
C ILE A 16 -1.19 12.64 3.40
N ASN A 17 -0.54 13.43 2.54
CA ASN A 17 -0.52 14.89 2.54
C ASN A 17 -1.23 15.47 1.31
N VAL A 18 -2.15 14.71 0.69
CA VAL A 18 -2.92 15.15 -0.47
C VAL A 18 -4.39 14.84 -0.26
N PHE A 19 -5.25 15.83 -0.47
CA PHE A 19 -6.69 15.66 -0.57
C PHE A 19 -7.09 15.69 -2.05
N TYR A 20 -7.78 14.64 -2.48
CA TYR A 20 -8.32 14.50 -3.82
C TYR A 20 -9.84 14.60 -3.73
N ALA A 21 -10.46 15.37 -4.62
CA ALA A 21 -11.90 15.46 -4.73
C ALA A 21 -12.35 15.49 -6.19
N ALA A 22 -13.44 14.79 -6.50
CA ALA A 22 -14.20 14.98 -7.71
C ALA A 22 -15.19 16.13 -7.46
N VAL A 23 -15.02 17.22 -8.19
CA VAL A 23 -15.79 18.45 -8.04
C VAL A 23 -16.71 18.61 -9.24
N ARG A 24 -18.01 18.68 -8.97
CA ARG A 24 -19.03 19.01 -9.97
C ARG A 24 -19.22 20.51 -10.07
N THR A 25 -19.13 21.03 -11.28
CA THR A 25 -19.58 22.39 -11.62
C THR A 25 -21.09 22.34 -11.82
N LYS A 26 -21.87 23.02 -10.98
CA LYS A 26 -23.34 22.91 -10.98
C LYS A 26 -23.99 23.41 -12.27
N GLU A 27 -23.38 24.40 -12.92
CA GLU A 27 -23.88 25.01 -14.15
C GLU A 27 -23.77 24.07 -15.36
N THR A 28 -22.64 23.37 -15.49
CA THR A 28 -22.35 22.51 -16.65
C THR A 28 -22.58 21.03 -16.39
N GLY A 29 -22.64 20.62 -15.12
CA GLY A 29 -22.63 19.21 -14.71
C GLY A 29 -21.26 18.53 -14.85
N GLU A 30 -20.23 19.23 -15.33
CA GLU A 30 -18.88 18.70 -15.50
C GLU A 30 -18.28 18.30 -14.15
N VAL A 31 -17.63 17.14 -14.09
CA VAL A 31 -16.96 16.63 -12.90
C VAL A 31 -15.47 16.48 -13.16
N TRP A 32 -14.67 17.34 -12.52
CA TRP A 32 -13.21 17.39 -12.67
C TRP A 32 -12.52 17.10 -11.33
N ALA A 33 -11.25 16.69 -11.39
CA ALA A 33 -10.49 16.40 -10.17
C ALA A 33 -9.77 17.64 -9.61
N LEU A 34 -10.08 17.95 -8.35
CA LEU A 34 -9.34 18.86 -7.48
C LEU A 34 -8.27 18.09 -6.71
N VAL A 35 -7.05 18.62 -6.73
CA VAL A 35 -5.89 18.11 -6.00
C VAL A 35 -5.40 19.18 -5.04
N VAL A 36 -5.45 18.90 -3.74
CA VAL A 36 -5.00 19.83 -2.70
C VAL A 36 -3.83 19.20 -1.95
N LEU A 37 -2.64 19.78 -2.14
CA LEU A 37 -1.48 19.43 -1.32
C LEU A 37 -1.65 20.07 0.05
N VAL A 38 -1.42 19.31 1.11
CA VAL A 38 -1.61 19.75 2.49
C VAL A 38 -0.33 19.51 3.27
N GLN A 39 0.19 20.58 3.87
CA GLN A 39 1.35 20.55 4.75
C GLN A 39 0.89 20.79 6.19
N ARG A 40 1.38 19.93 7.10
CA ARG A 40 1.13 20.02 8.55
C ARG A 40 2.45 19.99 9.31
N GLY A 41 2.62 20.91 10.26
CA GLY A 41 3.78 21.01 11.14
C GLY A 41 3.40 21.03 12.63
N ARG A 42 4.38 21.32 13.48
CA ARG A 42 4.16 21.61 14.91
C ARG A 42 4.26 23.11 15.16
N GLY A 43 3.54 23.64 16.15
CA GLY A 43 3.60 25.06 16.55
C GLY A 43 2.53 25.94 15.91
N GLN A 44 2.73 27.26 15.98
CA GLN A 44 1.88 28.28 15.32
C GLN A 44 2.14 28.30 13.81
N TYR A 45 1.14 28.69 13.01
CA TYR A 45 1.22 28.71 11.52
C TYR A 45 1.64 27.36 10.90
N ASN A 46 1.14 26.26 11.48
CA ASN A 46 1.56 24.91 11.14
C ASN A 46 0.72 24.23 10.07
N PHE A 47 -0.12 24.97 9.34
CA PHE A 47 -0.99 24.44 8.29
C PHE A 47 -0.86 25.27 7.02
N GLY A 48 -0.57 24.61 5.91
CA GLY A 48 -0.54 25.22 4.59
C GLY A 48 -1.18 24.29 3.57
N TYR A 49 -1.73 24.87 2.51
CA TYR A 49 -2.27 24.08 1.40
C TYR A 49 -2.03 24.76 0.05
N LYS A 50 -2.06 23.97 -1.00
CA LYS A 50 -2.05 24.43 -2.39
C LYS A 50 -3.02 23.57 -3.20
N ASP A 51 -4.03 24.20 -3.77
CA ASP A 51 -5.01 23.57 -4.67
C ASP A 51 -4.61 23.70 -6.14
N MET A 52 -4.92 22.67 -6.92
CA MET A 52 -4.66 22.55 -8.35
C MET A 52 -5.77 21.69 -8.98
N SER A 53 -6.13 21.97 -10.23
CA SER A 53 -6.95 21.06 -11.03
C SER A 53 -6.10 19.96 -11.66
N GLU A 54 -6.72 18.88 -12.09
CA GLU A 54 -6.06 17.85 -12.91
C GLU A 54 -5.48 18.39 -14.23
N SER A 55 -6.07 19.44 -14.80
CA SER A 55 -5.57 20.10 -16.02
C SER A 55 -4.25 20.86 -15.80
N MET A 56 -3.83 21.09 -14.55
CA MET A 56 -2.49 21.60 -14.22
C MET A 56 -1.42 20.49 -14.20
N GLY A 57 -1.81 19.23 -14.44
CA GLY A 57 -0.89 18.08 -14.50
C GLY A 57 -0.08 17.83 -13.22
N PRO A 58 -0.69 17.76 -12.02
CA PRO A 58 0.06 17.65 -10.77
C PRO A 58 0.96 16.40 -10.72
N VAL A 59 2.08 16.51 -10.02
CA VAL A 59 3.01 15.38 -9.83
C VAL A 59 2.39 14.31 -8.92
N GLN A 60 1.63 14.73 -7.90
CA GLN A 60 0.92 13.82 -7.00
C GLN A 60 -0.23 13.15 -7.74
N ALA A 61 -0.05 11.86 -8.03
CA ALA A 61 -0.94 11.05 -8.86
C ALA A 61 -1.33 9.76 -8.13
N ASP A 62 -1.86 9.89 -6.91
CA ASP A 62 -2.33 8.76 -6.08
C ASP A 62 -3.84 8.85 -5.80
N ALA A 63 -4.58 9.56 -6.64
CA ALA A 63 -6.03 9.67 -6.53
C ALA A 63 -6.67 8.27 -6.55
N PRO A 64 -7.58 7.94 -5.62
CA PRO A 64 -8.20 6.63 -5.59
C PRO A 64 -9.21 6.43 -6.72
N ALA A 65 -9.44 5.16 -7.10
CA ALA A 65 -10.37 4.77 -8.16
C ALA A 65 -11.73 5.47 -8.03
N LYS A 66 -12.35 5.46 -6.84
CA LYS A 66 -13.65 6.11 -6.61
C LYS A 66 -13.72 7.60 -6.96
N VAL A 67 -12.60 8.34 -6.89
CA VAL A 67 -12.54 9.74 -7.33
C VAL A 67 -12.40 9.80 -8.85
N LEU A 68 -11.55 8.95 -9.44
CA LEU A 68 -11.32 8.89 -10.89
C LEU A 68 -12.53 8.39 -11.68
N ASP A 69 -13.31 7.48 -11.10
CA ASP A 69 -14.40 6.76 -11.77
C ASP A 69 -15.65 7.62 -11.96
N VAL A 70 -15.76 8.73 -11.22
CA VAL A 70 -16.89 9.69 -11.32
C VAL A 70 -16.56 10.94 -12.14
N LEU A 71 -15.33 11.04 -12.67
CA LEU A 71 -14.93 12.21 -13.47
C LEU A 71 -15.54 12.14 -14.86
N THR A 72 -16.00 13.28 -15.38
CA THR A 72 -16.49 13.39 -16.76
C THR A 72 -15.32 13.31 -17.75
N SER A 73 -15.62 12.99 -19.01
CA SER A 73 -14.63 13.06 -20.10
C SER A 73 -14.04 14.47 -20.22
N THR A 74 -12.79 14.56 -20.68
CA THR A 74 -12.09 15.83 -20.87
C THR A 74 -11.09 15.68 -22.02
N ASP A 75 -10.86 16.75 -22.76
CA ASP A 75 -9.88 16.81 -23.85
C ASP A 75 -8.53 17.39 -23.39
N SER A 76 -8.40 17.75 -22.10
CA SER A 76 -7.14 18.26 -21.56
C SER A 76 -6.08 17.15 -21.51
N GLU A 77 -5.04 17.28 -22.34
CA GLU A 77 -3.91 16.34 -22.38
C GLU A 77 -3.26 16.14 -21.00
N TYR A 78 -3.08 17.22 -20.24
CA TYR A 78 -2.52 17.16 -18.89
C TYR A 78 -3.42 16.39 -17.91
N ALA A 79 -4.74 16.59 -17.98
CA ALA A 79 -5.70 15.87 -17.14
C ALA A 79 -5.71 14.38 -17.49
N LEU A 80 -5.78 14.04 -18.78
CA LEU A 80 -5.74 12.65 -19.25
C LEU A 80 -4.45 11.95 -18.82
N ALA A 81 -3.30 12.59 -19.01
CA ALA A 81 -2.01 12.07 -18.56
C ALA A 81 -1.96 11.89 -17.04
N TRP A 82 -2.51 12.83 -16.26
CA TRP A 82 -2.57 12.70 -14.80
C TRP A 82 -3.47 11.56 -14.35
N ARG A 83 -4.68 11.43 -14.91
CA ARG A 83 -5.61 10.33 -14.62
C ARG A 83 -4.97 8.98 -14.92
N GLN A 84 -4.25 8.85 -16.04
CA GLN A 84 -3.55 7.62 -16.40
C GLN A 84 -2.47 7.28 -15.35
N ARG A 85 -1.63 8.26 -14.96
CA ARG A 85 -0.63 8.04 -13.89
C ARG A 85 -1.28 7.58 -12.59
N CYS A 86 -2.43 8.14 -12.21
CA CYS A 86 -3.19 7.70 -11.04
C CYS A 86 -3.63 6.24 -11.16
N ARG A 87 -4.18 5.82 -12.30
CA ARG A 87 -4.57 4.42 -12.52
C ARG A 87 -3.38 3.47 -12.49
N ASP A 88 -2.26 3.85 -13.10
CA ASP A 88 -1.03 3.05 -13.10
C ASP A 88 -0.50 2.85 -11.67
N ASN A 89 -0.50 3.91 -10.85
CA ASN A 89 -0.06 3.84 -9.45
C ASN A 89 -0.99 2.97 -8.59
N LEU A 90 -2.30 3.02 -8.85
CA LEU A 90 -3.27 2.11 -8.23
C LEU A 90 -3.02 0.65 -8.61
N ALA A 91 -2.78 0.37 -9.90
CA ALA A 91 -2.48 -0.97 -10.39
C ALA A 91 -1.19 -1.52 -9.78
N LYS A 92 -0.10 -0.74 -9.79
CA LYS A 92 1.18 -1.08 -9.14
C LYS A 92 0.99 -1.37 -7.65
N SER A 93 0.22 -0.54 -6.95
CA SER A 93 -0.07 -0.72 -5.52
C SER A 93 -0.92 -1.95 -5.25
N ALA A 94 -1.90 -2.26 -6.11
CA ALA A 94 -2.72 -3.47 -6.02
C ALA A 94 -1.87 -4.73 -6.25
N ALA A 95 -1.06 -4.75 -7.31
CA ALA A 95 -0.15 -5.85 -7.60
C ALA A 95 0.84 -6.10 -6.45
N ALA A 96 1.47 -5.05 -5.92
CA ALA A 96 2.37 -5.16 -4.77
C ALA A 96 1.66 -5.71 -3.52
N ARG A 97 0.44 -5.26 -3.23
CA ARG A 97 -0.37 -5.78 -2.12
C ARG A 97 -0.75 -7.24 -2.32
N ASN A 98 -1.17 -7.63 -3.53
CA ASN A 98 -1.55 -9.01 -3.84
C ASN A 98 -0.34 -9.94 -3.73
N ARG A 99 0.80 -9.54 -4.29
CA ARG A 99 2.07 -10.24 -4.13
C ARG A 99 2.48 -10.38 -2.66
N GLN A 100 2.33 -9.32 -1.86
CA GLN A 100 2.60 -9.44 -0.41
C GLN A 100 1.60 -10.35 0.29
N ARG A 101 0.34 -10.43 -0.16
CA ARG A 101 -0.71 -11.30 0.40
C ARG A 101 -0.49 -12.78 0.08
N SER A 102 0.23 -13.11 -0.99
CA SER A 102 0.58 -14.52 -1.29
C SER A 102 1.59 -15.12 -0.30
N VAL A 103 2.22 -14.30 0.55
CA VAL A 103 3.04 -14.79 1.66
C VAL A 103 2.14 -15.23 2.81
N THR A 104 1.63 -16.47 2.73
CA THR A 104 0.79 -17.10 3.75
C THR A 104 1.63 -17.91 4.75
N ALA A 105 1.01 -18.42 5.81
CA ALA A 105 1.67 -19.34 6.73
C ALA A 105 2.30 -20.52 5.97
N GLY A 106 3.51 -20.92 6.36
CA GLY A 106 4.32 -21.95 5.71
C GLY A 106 5.20 -21.46 4.56
N VAL A 107 4.92 -20.28 3.98
CA VAL A 107 5.71 -19.75 2.86
C VAL A 107 7.07 -19.27 3.32
N VAL A 108 8.13 -19.70 2.64
CA VAL A 108 9.49 -19.19 2.80
C VAL A 108 9.79 -18.20 1.70
N ILE A 109 10.20 -17.00 2.10
CA ILE A 109 10.76 -16.00 1.20
C ILE A 109 12.28 -15.99 1.30
N GLN A 110 12.93 -15.62 0.20
CA GLN A 110 14.34 -15.27 0.16
C GLN A 110 14.48 -13.82 -0.29
N VAL A 111 15.20 -13.01 0.50
CA VAL A 111 15.61 -11.67 0.11
C VAL A 111 16.94 -11.72 -0.64
N ALA A 112 17.14 -10.81 -1.58
CA ALA A 112 18.36 -10.74 -2.38
C ALA A 112 19.58 -10.28 -1.56
N THR A 113 19.37 -9.37 -0.61
CA THR A 113 20.41 -8.86 0.29
C THR A 113 20.11 -9.33 1.71
N PRO A 114 21.04 -10.05 2.38
CA PRO A 114 20.84 -10.48 3.76
C PRO A 114 20.49 -9.33 4.70
N ILE A 115 19.54 -9.56 5.61
CA ILE A 115 19.10 -8.56 6.59
C ILE A 115 19.94 -8.71 7.85
N PRO A 116 20.69 -7.68 8.27
CA PRO A 116 21.45 -7.71 9.52
C PRO A 116 20.52 -7.56 10.75
N PHE A 117 20.84 -8.30 11.81
CA PHE A 117 20.17 -8.30 13.10
C PHE A 117 21.10 -7.81 14.21
N LYS A 118 20.52 -7.34 15.32
CA LYS A 118 21.28 -6.80 16.47
C LYS A 118 22.20 -7.81 17.15
N ASN A 119 21.95 -9.10 16.98
CA ASN A 119 22.78 -10.19 17.49
C ASN A 119 23.99 -10.49 16.57
N GLY A 120 24.30 -9.61 15.60
CA GLY A 120 25.41 -9.75 14.67
C GLY A 120 25.13 -10.68 13.47
N ARG A 121 23.97 -11.36 13.45
CA ARG A 121 23.61 -12.29 12.37
C ARG A 121 23.08 -11.55 11.14
N SER A 122 23.31 -12.11 9.96
CA SER A 122 22.68 -11.65 8.71
C SER A 122 21.98 -12.82 8.03
N VAL A 123 20.68 -12.66 7.73
CA VAL A 123 19.86 -13.78 7.22
C VAL A 123 19.12 -13.39 5.95
N SER A 124 19.06 -14.30 4.98
CA SER A 124 18.41 -14.10 3.68
C SER A 124 17.08 -14.86 3.53
N ARG A 125 16.85 -15.91 4.32
CA ARG A 125 15.64 -16.75 4.25
C ARG A 125 14.74 -16.56 5.46
N PHE A 126 13.45 -16.36 5.20
CA PHE A 126 12.46 -16.12 6.24
C PHE A 126 11.19 -16.91 5.98
N LYS A 127 10.76 -17.70 6.95
CA LYS A 127 9.49 -18.42 6.94
C LYS A 127 8.40 -17.55 7.56
N CYS A 128 7.28 -17.41 6.87
CA CYS A 128 6.06 -16.88 7.44
C CYS A 128 5.42 -17.99 8.29
N VAL A 129 5.52 -17.88 9.61
CA VAL A 129 4.98 -18.88 10.53
C VAL A 129 3.47 -18.69 10.68
N GLU A 130 3.05 -17.45 10.88
CA GLU A 130 1.63 -17.08 11.03
C GLU A 130 1.38 -15.74 10.36
N ARG A 131 0.17 -15.56 9.84
CA ARG A 131 -0.29 -14.30 9.26
C ARG A 131 -1.64 -13.88 9.84
N GLY A 132 -1.64 -12.81 10.63
CA GLY A 132 -2.83 -12.19 11.20
C GLY A 132 -3.06 -10.79 10.61
N GLY A 133 -3.98 -10.67 9.64
CA GLY A 133 -4.28 -9.40 8.98
C GLY A 133 -3.04 -8.75 8.35
N ARG A 134 -2.50 -7.70 9.00
CA ARG A 134 -1.27 -6.99 8.57
C ARG A 134 0.00 -7.47 9.28
N LYS A 135 -0.11 -8.22 10.37
CA LYS A 135 1.04 -8.73 11.15
C LYS A 135 1.44 -10.09 10.60
N ILE A 136 2.75 -10.31 10.48
CA ILE A 136 3.34 -11.59 10.07
C ILE A 136 4.35 -11.98 11.14
N ARG A 137 4.24 -13.20 11.67
CA ARG A 137 5.26 -13.78 12.53
C ARG A 137 6.31 -14.45 11.66
N TRP A 138 7.56 -14.00 11.77
CA TRP A 138 8.65 -14.51 10.96
C TRP A 138 9.55 -15.43 11.77
N GLN A 139 10.07 -16.46 11.11
CA GLN A 139 11.20 -17.24 11.57
C GLN A 139 12.34 -17.05 10.57
N ALA A 140 13.48 -16.58 11.06
CA ALA A 140 14.71 -16.46 10.29
C ALA A 140 15.35 -17.86 10.17
N LEU A 141 15.84 -18.17 8.97
CA LEU A 141 16.50 -19.44 8.63
C LEU A 141 17.95 -19.16 8.21
N PRO A 142 18.90 -19.06 9.15
CA PRO A 142 20.33 -19.01 8.85
C PRO A 142 20.80 -20.31 8.18
N ASP A 143 21.91 -20.25 7.44
CA ASP A 143 22.48 -21.45 6.79
C ASP A 143 23.26 -22.33 7.79
N ASP A 144 24.05 -21.71 8.67
CA ASP A 144 24.97 -22.39 9.59
C ASP A 144 24.70 -22.08 11.09
N ASP A 145 23.47 -21.69 11.44
CA ASP A 145 23.11 -21.33 12.83
C ASP A 145 21.65 -21.70 13.14
N ALA A 146 21.31 -21.75 14.42
CA ALA A 146 19.97 -22.04 14.89
C ALA A 146 18.96 -21.00 14.40
N VAL A 147 17.81 -21.49 13.95
CA VAL A 147 16.64 -20.69 13.58
C VAL A 147 16.14 -19.86 14.76
N PHE A 148 15.60 -18.68 14.49
CA PHE A 148 15.06 -17.81 15.53
C PHE A 148 13.88 -16.98 15.03
N TYR A 149 12.98 -16.62 15.94
CA TYR A 149 11.85 -15.74 15.61
C TYR A 149 12.30 -14.30 15.45
N CYS A 150 11.71 -13.61 14.48
CA CYS A 150 12.02 -12.21 14.23
C CYS A 150 10.78 -11.44 13.76
N ASN A 151 10.93 -10.12 13.70
CA ASN A 151 9.97 -9.23 13.06
C ASN A 151 10.65 -8.51 11.90
N LEU A 152 10.14 -8.73 10.70
CA LEU A 152 10.45 -7.84 9.59
C LEU A 152 9.55 -6.60 9.70
N GLY A 153 10.13 -5.41 9.58
CA GLY A 153 9.39 -4.15 9.71
C GLY A 153 8.20 -4.05 8.74
N ALA A 154 7.22 -3.18 9.03
CA ALA A 154 5.96 -3.09 8.28
C ALA A 154 6.12 -2.87 6.75
N HIS A 155 7.27 -2.33 6.33
CA HIS A 155 7.59 -2.05 4.93
C HIS A 155 8.58 -3.05 4.31
N TRP A 156 8.85 -4.19 4.95
CA TRP A 156 9.84 -5.17 4.48
C TRP A 156 9.66 -5.53 3.00
N ALA A 157 8.43 -5.75 2.55
CA ALA A 157 8.14 -6.21 1.19
C ALA A 157 8.46 -5.16 0.11
N ARG A 158 8.57 -3.89 0.51
CA ARG A 158 9.00 -2.76 -0.35
C ARG A 158 10.47 -2.42 -0.16
N ARG A 159 11.02 -2.64 1.04
CA ARG A 159 12.40 -2.32 1.41
C ARG A 159 13.40 -3.30 0.79
N TYR A 160 12.99 -4.55 0.58
CA TYR A 160 13.86 -5.60 0.05
C TYR A 160 13.36 -6.11 -1.29
N THR A 161 14.29 -6.51 -2.15
CA THR A 161 13.98 -7.42 -3.27
C THR A 161 13.88 -8.82 -2.71
N TRP A 162 12.78 -9.52 -3.01
CA TRP A 162 12.52 -10.85 -2.46
C TRP A 162 11.79 -11.73 -3.47
N LYS A 163 11.84 -13.05 -3.27
CA LYS A 163 11.08 -14.06 -4.00
C LYS A 163 10.56 -15.13 -3.03
N ILE A 164 9.49 -15.82 -3.41
CA ILE A 164 9.06 -17.03 -2.72
C ILE A 164 9.96 -18.17 -3.20
N VAL A 165 10.49 -18.97 -2.26
CA VAL A 165 11.43 -20.06 -2.59
C VAL A 165 10.93 -21.43 -2.18
N GLN A 166 10.08 -21.54 -1.15
CA GLN A 166 9.47 -22.80 -0.74
C GLN A 166 8.07 -22.56 -0.18
N THR A 167 7.15 -23.46 -0.52
CA THR A 167 5.86 -23.63 0.13
C THR A 167 5.93 -24.96 0.87
N GLU A 168 6.16 -24.94 2.17
CA GLU A 168 5.96 -26.16 2.94
C GLU A 168 4.44 -26.44 2.98
N PRO A 169 3.96 -27.68 2.73
CA PRO A 169 2.54 -27.98 2.87
C PRO A 169 2.09 -27.61 4.28
N PRO A 170 0.85 -27.09 4.46
CA PRO A 170 0.36 -26.74 5.78
C PRO A 170 0.46 -27.98 6.67
N GLN A 171 1.30 -27.93 7.70
CA GLN A 171 1.41 -28.99 8.68
C GLN A 171 0.03 -29.13 9.34
N ALA A 172 -0.65 -30.23 9.03
CA ALA A 172 -1.87 -30.62 9.73
C ALA A 172 -1.53 -30.70 11.22
N SER A 173 -2.22 -29.89 12.02
CA SER A 173 -2.12 -29.93 13.47
C SER A 173 -2.40 -31.36 13.95
N GLY A 174 -1.36 -32.05 14.41
CA GLY A 174 -1.49 -33.36 15.01
C GLY A 174 -2.31 -33.26 16.30
N LEU A 175 -3.53 -33.80 16.25
CA LEU A 175 -4.21 -34.27 17.45
C LEU A 175 -3.48 -35.55 17.90
N PRO A 176 -3.02 -35.67 19.15
CA PRO A 176 -2.50 -36.96 19.61
C PRO A 176 -3.63 -37.98 19.63
N ALA A 177 -3.37 -39.13 19.01
CA ALA A 177 -4.25 -40.30 19.07
C ALA A 177 -4.49 -40.68 20.53
N ALA A 178 -5.75 -40.81 20.92
CA ALA A 178 -6.14 -41.41 22.19
C ALA A 178 -5.67 -42.86 22.18
N SER A 179 -4.80 -43.21 23.13
CA SER A 179 -4.45 -44.59 23.45
C SER A 179 -5.63 -45.23 24.19
N GLU A 180 -6.30 -46.17 23.53
CA GLU A 180 -7.09 -47.21 24.19
C GLU A 180 -6.12 -48.21 24.84
N THR A 181 -6.26 -48.40 26.15
CA THR A 181 -5.77 -49.60 26.83
C THR A 181 -6.96 -50.29 27.48
N SER A 182 -7.05 -51.59 27.20
CA SER A 182 -8.02 -52.58 27.66
C SER A 182 -8.23 -52.64 29.17
#